data_AF-A0A955FS80-F1
#
_entry.id   AF-A0A955FS80-F1
#
_cell.length_a   1.000
_cell.length_b   1.000
_cell.length_c   1.000
_cell.angle_alpha   90.00
_cell.angle_beta   90.00
_cell.angle_gamma   90.00
#
_symmetry.space_group_name_H-M   'P 1'
#
loop_
_entity.id
_entity.type
_entity.pdbx_description
1 polymer ?
#
loop_
_entity_poly.entity_id
_entity_poly.type
_entity_poly.pdbx_seq_one_letter_code
_entity_poly.pdbx_strand_id
1 'polypeptide(L)'
;MIDALIILFIIFSVYRGREVGFARQAFSAVGFFGGIIAGAWLQQYLVTDSMSQTERWLMALLTTLGCALVFLSLGEYLGVITKRKVKLGRANKLDNALGSGLAITSILFSFWLLAAAINGLPLAKLNEAFDRSRIIATLNRTLPDAPSFISNIANFINPNGFPQVFIGTGPTPRTDIDLPALGDMRPAVEATRDSVVKIEGEGCGGIVDGSGFVAGKGFVATNAHVIAGIKAPY
;
A
#
# COMPACT_ATOMS: atom_id res chain seq x y z
N MET A 1 13.54 -3.25 -17.06
CA MET A 1 13.68 -4.60 -16.43
C MET A 1 12.35 -5.07 -15.85
N ILE A 2 11.61 -4.22 -15.12
CA ILE A 2 10.30 -4.58 -14.56
C ILE A 2 9.28 -5.02 -15.63
N ASP A 3 9.21 -4.33 -16.77
CA ASP A 3 8.30 -4.72 -17.87
C ASP A 3 8.54 -6.16 -18.35
N ALA A 4 9.81 -6.58 -18.49
CA ALA A 4 10.14 -7.94 -18.89
C ALA A 4 9.73 -8.97 -17.83
N LEU A 5 9.84 -8.63 -16.56
CA LEU A 5 9.40 -9.46 -15.44
C LEU A 5 7.86 -9.57 -15.43
N ILE A 6 7.14 -8.47 -15.64
CA ILE A 6 5.67 -8.47 -15.75
C ILE A 6 5.24 -9.34 -16.93
N ILE A 7 5.88 -9.20 -18.10
CA ILE A 7 5.58 -10.01 -19.29
C ILE A 7 5.83 -11.49 -19.01
N LEU A 8 6.93 -11.84 -18.34
CA LEU A 8 7.23 -13.22 -17.94
C LEU A 8 6.13 -13.79 -17.03
N PHE A 9 5.70 -13.02 -16.04
CA PHE A 9 4.61 -13.40 -15.14
C PHE A 9 3.26 -13.51 -15.87
N ILE A 10 2.97 -12.65 -16.84
CA ILE A 10 1.78 -12.75 -17.70
C ILE A 10 1.83 -14.05 -18.50
N ILE A 11 2.97 -14.37 -19.12
CA ILE A 11 3.13 -15.63 -19.88
C ILE A 11 2.86 -16.82 -18.96
N PHE A 12 3.50 -16.87 -17.78
CA PHE A 12 3.29 -17.94 -16.80
C PHE A 12 1.82 -18.02 -16.34
N SER A 13 1.20 -16.87 -16.06
CA SER A 13 -0.21 -16.76 -15.65
C SER A 13 -1.17 -17.23 -16.75
N VAL A 14 -0.88 -16.94 -18.02
CA VAL A 14 -1.65 -17.43 -19.17
C VAL A 14 -1.52 -18.94 -19.33
N TYR A 15 -0.29 -19.47 -19.24
CA TYR A 15 -0.06 -20.92 -19.31
C TYR A 15 -0.80 -21.65 -18.19
N ARG A 16 -0.67 -21.18 -16.94
CA ARG A 16 -1.37 -21.74 -15.78
C ARG A 16 -2.88 -21.54 -15.86
N GLY A 17 -3.35 -20.37 -16.28
CA GLY A 17 -4.76 -19.99 -16.39
C GLY A 17 -5.52 -20.83 -17.42
N ARG A 18 -4.86 -21.22 -18.51
CA ARG A 18 -5.40 -22.14 -19.52
C ARG A 18 -5.64 -23.55 -18.98
N GLU A 19 -4.80 -24.03 -18.06
CA GLU A 19 -4.95 -25.35 -17.45
C GLU A 19 -5.98 -25.36 -16.32
N VAL A 20 -6.05 -24.27 -15.55
CA VAL A 20 -6.97 -24.12 -14.41
C VAL A 20 -8.43 -23.95 -14.88
N GLY A 21 -8.69 -23.10 -15.89
CA GLY A 21 -10.04 -22.78 -16.40
C GLY A 21 -10.82 -21.78 -15.54
N PHE A 22 -11.75 -21.04 -16.16
CA PHE A 22 -12.52 -19.96 -15.52
C PHE A 22 -13.37 -20.46 -14.36
N ALA A 23 -14.08 -21.59 -14.50
CA ALA A 23 -14.90 -22.14 -13.43
C ALA A 23 -14.10 -22.38 -12.14
N ARG A 24 -12.90 -22.96 -12.25
CA ARG A 24 -12.04 -23.20 -11.07
C ARG A 24 -11.59 -21.89 -10.42
N GLN A 25 -11.23 -20.88 -11.22
CA GLN A 25 -10.85 -19.55 -10.73
C GLN A 25 -12.03 -18.81 -10.06
N ALA A 26 -13.23 -18.91 -10.62
CA ALA A 26 -14.43 -18.27 -10.08
C ALA A 26 -14.83 -18.89 -8.74
N PHE A 27 -14.90 -20.22 -8.66
CA PHE A 27 -15.21 -20.90 -7.40
C PHE A 27 -14.10 -20.69 -6.35
N SER A 28 -12.83 -20.66 -6.74
CA SER A 28 -11.74 -20.35 -5.80
C SER A 28 -11.83 -18.91 -5.32
N ALA A 29 -12.15 -17.94 -6.19
CA ALA A 29 -12.32 -16.54 -5.80
C ALA A 29 -13.47 -16.37 -4.81
N VAL A 30 -14.64 -16.98 -5.10
CA VAL A 30 -15.79 -16.98 -4.18
C VAL A 30 -15.42 -17.64 -2.85
N GLY A 31 -14.69 -18.76 -2.90
CA GLY A 31 -14.15 -19.40 -1.70
C GLY A 31 -13.25 -18.48 -0.91
N PHE A 32 -12.28 -17.83 -1.54
CA PHE A 32 -11.34 -16.93 -0.88
C PHE A 32 -12.04 -15.75 -0.19
N PHE A 33 -12.91 -15.02 -0.91
CA PHE A 33 -13.65 -13.90 -0.34
C PHE A 33 -14.64 -14.36 0.73
N GLY A 34 -15.31 -15.49 0.53
CA GLY A 34 -16.15 -16.12 1.54
C GLY A 34 -15.37 -16.48 2.81
N GLY A 35 -14.15 -16.97 2.66
CA GLY A 35 -13.24 -17.29 3.77
C GLY A 35 -12.72 -16.06 4.50
N ILE A 36 -12.48 -14.93 3.81
CA ILE A 36 -12.15 -13.65 4.46
C ILE A 36 -13.32 -13.20 5.35
N ILE A 37 -14.55 -13.22 4.81
CA ILE A 37 -15.76 -12.81 5.56
C ILE A 37 -15.99 -13.74 6.74
N ALA A 38 -15.89 -15.06 6.52
CA ALA A 38 -16.02 -16.05 7.58
C ALA A 38 -14.94 -15.90 8.66
N GLY A 39 -13.69 -15.65 8.27
CA GLY A 39 -12.58 -15.42 9.18
C GLY A 39 -12.76 -14.14 10.00
N ALA A 40 -13.19 -13.04 9.38
CA ALA A 40 -13.54 -11.81 10.08
C ALA A 40 -14.71 -12.01 11.06
N TRP A 41 -15.72 -12.80 10.68
CA TRP A 41 -16.81 -13.17 11.59
C TRP A 41 -16.31 -14.05 12.73
N LEU A 42 -15.35 -14.95 12.49
CA LEU A 42 -14.78 -15.81 13.54
C LEU A 42 -13.94 -15.02 14.56
N GLN A 43 -13.36 -13.88 14.16
CA GLN A 43 -12.57 -13.02 15.05
C GLN A 43 -13.39 -12.55 16.25
N GLN A 44 -14.69 -12.29 16.11
CA GLN A 44 -15.52 -11.83 17.23
C GLN A 44 -15.63 -12.85 18.38
N TYR A 45 -15.34 -14.13 18.10
CA TYR A 45 -15.36 -15.20 19.10
C TYR A 45 -13.95 -15.57 19.60
N LEU A 46 -12.93 -15.37 18.77
CA LEU A 46 -11.56 -15.80 19.04
C LEU A 46 -10.69 -14.67 19.62
N VAL A 47 -10.99 -13.42 19.31
CA VAL A 47 -10.26 -12.25 19.81
C VAL A 47 -10.98 -11.74 21.05
N THR A 48 -10.39 -11.97 22.22
CA THR A 48 -10.93 -11.53 23.50
C THR A 48 -10.21 -10.29 24.01
N ASP A 49 -10.88 -9.53 24.89
CA ASP A 49 -10.31 -8.29 25.39
C ASP A 49 -9.06 -8.46 26.27
N SER A 50 -8.83 -9.68 26.76
CA SER A 50 -7.66 -10.05 27.55
C SER A 50 -6.36 -10.14 26.75
N MET A 51 -6.40 -10.11 25.42
CA MET A 51 -5.22 -10.23 24.56
C MET A 51 -4.46 -8.91 24.41
N SER A 52 -3.13 -8.99 24.38
CA SER A 52 -2.27 -7.85 24.05
C SER A 52 -2.49 -7.38 22.61
N GLN A 53 -2.11 -6.13 22.30
CA GLN A 53 -2.22 -5.58 20.95
C GLN A 53 -1.52 -6.48 19.91
N THR A 54 -0.39 -7.09 20.28
CA THR A 54 0.39 -7.98 19.42
C THR A 54 -0.34 -9.29 19.13
N GLU A 55 -0.93 -9.90 20.15
CA GLU A 55 -1.67 -11.15 20.01
C GLU A 55 -2.98 -10.96 19.22
N ARG A 56 -3.67 -9.83 19.42
CA ARG A 56 -4.91 -9.50 18.69
C ARG A 56 -4.67 -9.42 17.19
N TRP A 57 -3.63 -8.73 16.72
CA TRP A 57 -3.36 -8.63 15.28
C TRP A 57 -2.90 -9.97 14.70
N LEU A 58 -2.09 -10.73 15.44
CA LEU A 58 -1.59 -12.02 14.97
C LEU A 58 -2.74 -13.03 14.83
N MET A 59 -3.64 -13.07 15.81
CA MET A 59 -4.86 -13.89 15.75
C MET A 59 -5.80 -13.44 14.65
N ALA A 60 -6.00 -12.14 14.47
CA ALA A 60 -6.79 -11.60 13.38
C ALA A 60 -6.24 -12.04 12.02
N LEU A 61 -4.93 -11.91 11.81
CA LEU A 61 -4.24 -12.34 10.60
C LEU A 61 -4.35 -13.84 10.38
N LEU A 62 -4.02 -14.66 11.38
CA LEU A 62 -4.03 -16.12 11.28
C LEU A 62 -5.43 -16.65 10.98
N THR A 63 -6.44 -16.08 11.62
CA THR A 63 -7.83 -16.53 11.47
C THR A 63 -8.39 -16.13 10.12
N THR A 64 -8.21 -14.86 9.71
CA THR A 64 -8.67 -14.39 8.39
C THR A 64 -7.95 -15.08 7.26
N LEU A 65 -6.62 -15.16 7.31
CA LEU A 65 -5.83 -15.81 6.26
C LEU A 65 -6.08 -17.32 6.25
N GLY A 66 -6.16 -17.95 7.43
CA GLY A 66 -6.47 -19.37 7.57
C GLY A 66 -7.82 -19.75 6.96
N CYS A 67 -8.89 -19.03 7.32
CA CYS A 67 -10.21 -19.23 6.73
C CYS A 67 -10.23 -18.95 5.22
N ALA A 68 -9.57 -17.88 4.76
CA ALA A 68 -9.45 -17.57 3.35
C ALA A 68 -8.81 -18.72 2.55
N LEU A 69 -7.72 -19.31 3.05
CA LEU A 69 -7.03 -20.43 2.39
C LEU A 69 -7.85 -21.74 2.42
N VAL A 70 -8.54 -22.03 3.51
CA VAL A 70 -9.40 -23.21 3.63
C VAL A 70 -10.56 -23.13 2.63
N PHE A 71 -11.29 -22.01 2.60
CA PHE A 71 -12.41 -21.84 1.68
C PHE A 71 -11.95 -21.67 0.22
N LEU A 72 -10.79 -21.06 -0.03
CA LEU A 72 -10.16 -21.04 -1.36
C LEU A 72 -9.97 -22.49 -1.86
N SER A 73 -9.40 -23.37 -1.04
CA SER A 73 -9.14 -24.77 -1.38
C SER A 73 -10.45 -25.54 -1.60
N LEU A 74 -11.47 -25.29 -0.77
CA LEU A 74 -12.79 -25.88 -0.93
C LEU A 74 -13.49 -25.41 -2.22
N GLY A 75 -13.41 -24.11 -2.52
CA GLY A 75 -13.92 -23.53 -3.76
C GLY A 75 -13.20 -24.12 -4.97
N GLU A 76 -11.88 -24.25 -4.91
CA GLU A 76 -11.09 -24.87 -5.96
C GLU A 76 -11.50 -26.33 -6.21
N TYR A 77 -11.71 -27.10 -5.14
CA TYR A 77 -12.21 -28.48 -5.20
C TYR A 77 -13.60 -28.56 -5.85
N LEU A 78 -14.53 -27.69 -5.46
CA LEU A 78 -15.86 -27.59 -6.06
C LEU A 78 -15.80 -27.18 -7.53
N GLY A 79 -14.87 -26.29 -7.89
CA GLY A 79 -14.60 -25.88 -9.26
C GLY A 79 -14.12 -27.05 -10.13
N VAL A 80 -13.25 -27.91 -9.60
CA VAL A 80 -12.79 -29.13 -10.29
C VAL A 80 -13.93 -30.12 -10.48
N ILE A 81 -14.77 -30.36 -9.47
CA ILE A 81 -15.93 -31.27 -9.58
C ILE A 81 -16.91 -30.76 -10.63
N THR A 82 -17.21 -29.46 -10.60
CA THR A 82 -18.13 -28.82 -11.55
C THR A 82 -17.59 -28.92 -12.97
N LYS A 83 -16.30 -28.63 -13.18
CA LYS A 83 -15.63 -28.77 -14.48
C LYS A 83 -15.65 -30.21 -15.00
N ARG A 84 -15.52 -31.22 -14.12
CA ARG A 84 -15.61 -32.64 -14.51
C ARG A 84 -17.01 -33.07 -14.90
N LYS A 85 -18.06 -32.50 -14.30
CA LYS A 85 -19.46 -32.80 -14.62
C LYS A 85 -19.93 -32.17 -15.93
N VAL A 86 -19.39 -31.00 -16.30
CA VAL A 86 -19.75 -30.31 -17.55
C VAL A 86 -18.87 -30.79 -18.71
N LYS A 87 -19.17 -31.99 -19.26
CA LYS A 87 -18.52 -32.52 -20.47
C LYS A 87 -19.11 -31.89 -21.75
N LEU A 88 -18.85 -30.62 -22.01
CA LEU A 88 -19.15 -29.98 -23.31
C LEU A 88 -17.85 -29.45 -23.92
N GLY A 89 -17.31 -30.15 -24.92
CA GLY A 89 -15.98 -29.86 -25.50
C GLY A 89 -15.80 -28.45 -26.09
N ARG A 90 -16.88 -27.77 -26.48
CA ARG A 90 -16.86 -26.35 -26.89
C ARG A 90 -16.88 -25.37 -25.70
N ALA A 91 -17.62 -25.70 -24.64
CA ALA A 91 -17.66 -24.89 -23.42
C ALA A 91 -16.29 -24.87 -22.71
N ASN A 92 -15.53 -25.96 -22.77
CA ASN A 92 -14.18 -26.04 -22.19
C ASN A 92 -13.16 -25.12 -22.89
N LYS A 93 -13.28 -24.90 -24.21
CA LYS A 93 -12.42 -23.94 -24.93
C LYS A 93 -12.73 -22.50 -24.56
N LEU A 94 -14.01 -22.17 -24.39
CA LEU A 94 -14.46 -20.84 -23.96
C LEU A 94 -14.08 -20.58 -22.48
N ASP A 95 -14.27 -21.56 -21.60
CA ASP A 95 -13.88 -21.51 -20.19
C ASP A 95 -12.37 -21.31 -20.01
N ASN A 96 -11.55 -21.99 -20.81
CA ASN A 96 -10.10 -21.82 -20.78
C ASN A 96 -9.66 -20.46 -21.35
N ALA A 97 -10.35 -19.94 -22.38
CA ALA A 97 -10.07 -18.61 -22.94
C ALA A 97 -10.41 -17.48 -21.96
N LEU A 98 -11.60 -17.56 -21.34
CA LEU A 98 -12.02 -16.63 -20.28
C LEU A 98 -11.10 -16.76 -19.05
N GLY A 99 -10.68 -17.98 -18.71
CA GLY A 99 -9.74 -18.24 -17.61
C GLY A 99 -8.36 -17.63 -17.85
N SER A 100 -7.87 -17.62 -19.10
CA SER A 100 -6.64 -16.89 -19.46
C SER A 100 -6.82 -15.37 -19.39
N GLY A 101 -7.97 -14.84 -19.84
CA GLY A 101 -8.25 -13.40 -19.75
C GLY A 101 -8.31 -12.90 -18.30
N LEU A 102 -8.97 -13.68 -17.43
CA LEU A 102 -9.03 -13.39 -16.00
C LEU A 102 -7.64 -13.48 -15.35
N ALA A 103 -6.83 -14.48 -15.72
CA ALA A 103 -5.46 -14.64 -15.21
C ALA A 103 -4.54 -13.47 -15.62
N ILE A 104 -4.69 -12.93 -16.83
CA ILE A 104 -3.98 -11.71 -17.29
C ILE A 104 -4.44 -10.50 -16.48
N THR A 105 -5.75 -10.34 -16.31
CA THR A 105 -6.31 -9.19 -15.58
C THR A 105 -5.88 -9.22 -14.11
N SER A 106 -5.94 -10.38 -13.47
CA SER A 106 -5.52 -10.57 -12.08
C SER A 106 -4.05 -10.27 -11.88
N ILE A 107 -3.15 -10.74 -12.77
CA ILE A 107 -1.72 -10.48 -12.60
C ILE A 107 -1.39 -8.99 -12.81
N LEU A 108 -2.01 -8.33 -13.79
CA LEU A 108 -1.85 -6.89 -14.00
C LEU A 108 -2.34 -6.10 -12.78
N PHE A 109 -3.50 -6.48 -12.22
CA PHE A 109 -4.03 -5.86 -11.02
C PHE A 109 -3.15 -6.09 -9.78
N SER A 110 -2.55 -7.29 -9.64
CA SER A 110 -1.58 -7.57 -8.58
C SER A 110 -0.31 -6.72 -8.71
N PHE A 111 0.23 -6.55 -9.92
CA PHE A 111 1.37 -5.67 -10.14
C PHE A 111 1.05 -4.20 -9.87
N TRP A 112 -0.17 -3.77 -10.20
CA TRP A 112 -0.66 -2.43 -9.88
C TRP A 112 -0.72 -2.18 -8.36
N LEU A 113 -1.32 -3.10 -7.59
CA LEU A 113 -1.33 -3.02 -6.12
C LEU A 113 0.07 -3.08 -5.51
N LEU A 114 0.93 -3.94 -6.05
CA LEU A 114 2.31 -4.09 -5.58
C LEU A 114 3.12 -2.80 -5.83
N ALA A 115 2.95 -2.16 -6.98
CA ALA A 115 3.57 -0.87 -7.27
C ALA A 115 3.13 0.21 -6.28
N ALA A 116 1.83 0.27 -5.97
CA ALA A 116 1.29 1.21 -4.98
C ALA A 116 1.87 0.97 -3.57
N ALA A 117 2.03 -0.30 -3.16
CA ALA A 117 2.62 -0.64 -1.87
C ALA A 117 4.11 -0.30 -1.80
N ILE A 118 4.87 -0.54 -2.89
CA ILE A 118 6.31 -0.26 -2.95
C ILE A 118 6.59 1.25 -2.94
N ASN A 119 5.76 2.07 -3.60
CA ASN A 119 5.89 3.53 -3.54
C ASN A 119 5.81 4.08 -2.11
N GLY A 120 5.07 3.42 -1.22
CA GLY A 120 5.00 3.74 0.21
C GLY A 120 6.24 3.34 1.03
N LEU A 121 7.17 2.57 0.46
CA LEU A 121 8.39 2.12 1.14
C LEU A 121 9.57 3.05 0.85
N PRO A 122 10.49 3.27 1.81
CA PRO A 122 11.70 4.09 1.64
C PRO A 122 12.80 3.33 0.87
N LEU A 123 12.47 2.76 -0.30
CA LEU A 123 13.37 1.96 -1.13
C LEU A 123 13.61 2.65 -2.48
N ALA A 124 14.46 3.68 -2.49
CA ALA A 124 14.69 4.54 -3.66
C ALA A 124 15.03 3.78 -4.97
N LYS A 125 15.87 2.74 -4.89
CA LYS A 125 16.26 1.93 -6.06
C LYS A 125 15.11 1.09 -6.63
N LEU A 126 14.17 0.68 -5.79
CA LEU A 126 12.98 -0.06 -6.21
C LEU A 126 11.94 0.90 -6.81
N ASN A 127 11.69 2.04 -6.17
CA ASN A 127 10.78 3.07 -6.71
C ASN A 127 11.20 3.52 -8.10
N GLU A 128 12.49 3.80 -8.32
CA GLU A 128 13.01 4.18 -9.64
C GLU A 128 12.78 3.09 -10.71
N ALA A 129 12.88 1.82 -10.34
CA ALA A 129 12.65 0.71 -11.25
C ALA A 129 11.16 0.56 -11.63
N PHE A 130 10.24 0.88 -10.71
CA PHE A 130 8.79 0.88 -10.92
C PHE A 130 8.33 2.12 -11.71
N ASP A 131 8.88 3.30 -11.43
CA ASP A 131 8.56 4.55 -12.15
C ASP A 131 8.98 4.50 -13.62
N ARG A 132 10.06 3.78 -13.94
CA ARG A 132 10.51 3.56 -15.33
C ARG A 132 9.66 2.53 -16.10
N SER A 133 8.70 1.85 -15.47
CA SER A 133 7.86 0.82 -16.12
C SER A 133 6.73 1.44 -16.95
N ARG A 134 6.67 1.13 -18.26
CA ARG A 134 5.59 1.62 -19.13
C ARG A 134 4.25 0.96 -18.83
N ILE A 135 4.28 -0.31 -18.40
CA ILE A 135 3.06 -1.07 -18.08
C ILE A 135 2.41 -0.48 -16.82
N ILE A 136 3.19 -0.23 -15.77
CA ILE A 136 2.69 0.37 -14.53
C ILE A 136 2.23 1.82 -14.76
N ALA A 137 2.99 2.61 -15.54
CA ALA A 137 2.56 3.95 -15.91
C ALA A 137 1.24 3.97 -16.70
N THR A 138 1.00 2.97 -17.54
CA THR A 138 -0.27 2.83 -18.28
C THR A 138 -1.41 2.40 -17.34
N LEU A 139 -1.16 1.43 -16.45
CA LEU A 139 -2.12 0.99 -15.44
C LEU A 139 -2.57 2.13 -14.53
N ASN A 140 -1.63 2.93 -14.02
CA ASN A 140 -1.91 4.10 -13.18
C ASN A 140 -2.69 5.21 -13.91
N ARG A 141 -2.62 5.29 -15.24
CA ARG A 141 -3.44 6.24 -16.03
C ARG A 141 -4.86 5.74 -16.26
N THR A 142 -5.06 4.43 -16.30
CA THR A 142 -6.35 3.81 -16.61
C THR A 142 -7.18 3.45 -15.39
N LEU A 143 -6.53 3.15 -14.26
CA LEU A 143 -7.19 2.77 -13.02
C LEU A 143 -7.32 4.00 -12.09
N PRO A 144 -8.38 4.07 -11.27
CA PRO A 144 -8.51 5.10 -10.24
C PRO A 144 -7.37 4.98 -9.22
N ASP A 145 -7.14 6.05 -8.45
CA ASP A 145 -6.09 6.07 -7.43
C ASP A 145 -6.20 4.86 -6.49
N ALA A 146 -5.03 4.35 -6.08
CA ALA A 146 -4.96 3.17 -5.24
C ALA A 146 -5.75 3.38 -3.93
N PRO A 147 -6.46 2.35 -3.42
CA PRO A 147 -7.27 2.49 -2.22
C PRO A 147 -6.45 2.97 -1.03
N SER A 148 -7.03 3.86 -0.22
CA SER A 148 -6.39 4.49 0.95
C SER A 148 -5.90 3.50 2.02
N PHE A 149 -6.38 2.24 2.02
CA PHE A 149 -5.86 1.23 2.95
C PHE A 149 -4.38 0.91 2.71
N ILE A 150 -3.86 1.10 1.48
CA ILE A 150 -2.44 0.87 1.18
C ILE A 150 -1.55 1.91 1.88
N SER A 151 -1.99 3.17 1.95
CA SER A 151 -1.30 4.23 2.72
C SER A 151 -1.19 3.89 4.19
N ASN A 152 -2.22 3.26 4.76
CA ASN A 152 -2.22 2.88 6.17
C ASN A 152 -1.13 1.84 6.46
N ILE A 153 -0.90 0.89 5.54
CA ILE A 153 0.17 -0.11 5.66
C ILE A 153 1.55 0.58 5.60
N ALA A 154 1.74 1.56 4.72
CA ALA A 154 2.98 2.33 4.63
C ALA A 154 3.27 3.13 5.92
N ASN A 155 2.24 3.76 6.50
CA ASN A 155 2.35 4.48 7.77
C ASN A 155 2.72 3.56 8.95
N PHE A 156 2.35 2.27 8.93
CA PHE A 156 2.79 1.31 9.95
C PHE A 156 4.27 0.94 9.83
N ILE A 157 4.82 0.92 8.60
CA ILE A 157 6.22 0.54 8.35
C ILE A 157 7.15 1.72 8.63
N ASN A 158 6.68 2.95 8.40
CA ASN A 158 7.42 4.16 8.73
C ASN A 158 6.52 5.19 9.43
N PRO A 159 6.25 5.02 10.74
CA PRO A 159 5.37 5.92 11.50
C PRO A 159 5.92 7.35 11.62
N ASN A 160 7.23 7.53 11.41
CA ASN A 160 7.91 8.83 11.42
C ASN A 160 8.22 9.34 10.00
N GLY A 161 7.75 8.64 8.96
CA GLY A 161 7.88 9.07 7.58
C GLY A 161 6.92 10.21 7.26
N PHE A 162 7.32 11.11 6.37
CA PHE A 162 6.42 12.15 5.87
C PHE A 162 5.16 11.47 5.28
N PRO A 163 3.94 11.87 5.67
CA PRO A 163 2.73 11.24 5.18
C PRO A 163 2.69 11.36 3.65
N GLN A 164 2.64 10.22 2.95
CA GLN A 164 2.48 10.20 1.50
C GLN A 164 1.04 10.56 1.15
N VAL A 165 0.75 11.87 1.14
CA VAL A 165 -0.54 12.44 0.73
C VAL A 165 -0.79 12.33 -0.78
N PHE A 166 0.23 11.96 -1.56
CA PHE A 166 0.12 11.68 -2.98
C PHE A 166 0.45 10.20 -3.23
N ILE A 167 -0.55 9.43 -3.64
CA ILE A 167 -0.35 8.11 -4.23
C ILE A 167 -0.68 8.26 -5.72
N GLY A 168 0.25 7.94 -6.62
CA GLY A 168 0.03 8.04 -8.06
C GLY A 168 0.77 9.21 -8.71
N THR A 169 0.13 9.93 -9.64
CA THR A 169 0.73 11.02 -10.44
C THR A 169 0.88 12.32 -9.63
N GLY A 170 1.52 12.24 -8.46
CA GLY A 170 1.99 13.43 -7.76
C GLY A 170 3.03 14.17 -8.61
N PRO A 171 3.19 15.50 -8.44
CA PRO A 171 4.27 16.22 -9.09
C PRO A 171 5.61 15.61 -8.65
N THR A 172 6.36 15.03 -9.59
CA THR A 172 7.74 14.63 -9.35
C THR A 172 8.53 15.91 -9.07
N PRO A 173 9.11 16.07 -7.86
CA PRO A 173 9.93 17.23 -7.57
C PRO A 173 11.05 17.31 -8.60
N ARG A 174 11.31 18.50 -9.16
CA ARG A 174 12.50 18.72 -9.98
C ARG A 174 13.73 18.42 -9.11
N THR A 175 14.44 17.36 -9.45
CA THR A 175 15.70 16.98 -8.82
C THR A 175 16.91 17.51 -9.58
N ASP A 176 16.70 18.20 -10.71
CA ASP A 176 17.70 18.81 -11.59
C ASP A 176 18.09 20.23 -11.17
N ILE A 177 18.05 20.52 -9.86
CA ILE A 177 18.38 21.84 -9.34
C ILE A 177 19.71 21.73 -8.60
N ASP A 178 20.71 22.48 -9.04
CA ASP A 178 21.95 22.66 -8.29
C ASP A 178 21.63 23.35 -6.97
N LEU A 179 21.80 22.62 -5.87
CA LEU A 179 21.67 23.20 -4.53
C LEU A 179 22.84 24.17 -4.31
N PRO A 180 22.59 25.37 -3.75
CA PRO A 180 23.67 26.28 -3.37
C PRO A 180 24.61 25.59 -2.39
N ALA A 181 25.92 25.85 -2.50
CA ALA A 181 26.88 25.27 -1.58
C ALA A 181 26.55 25.74 -0.15
N LEU A 182 26.47 24.79 0.80
CA LEU A 182 26.11 25.09 2.20
C LEU A 182 26.99 26.19 2.84
N GLY A 183 28.23 26.34 2.35
CA GLY A 183 29.16 27.37 2.81
C GLY A 183 28.73 28.80 2.47
N ASP A 184 27.96 28.99 1.39
CA ASP A 184 27.55 30.32 0.90
C ASP A 184 26.47 30.96 1.80
N MET A 185 25.80 30.17 2.63
CA MET A 185 24.75 30.66 3.55
C MET A 185 25.24 30.93 4.97
N ARG A 186 26.51 30.61 5.30
CA ARG A 186 27.03 30.75 6.68
C ARG A 186 26.85 32.17 7.27
N PRO A 187 27.13 33.28 6.54
CA PRO A 187 26.90 34.62 7.08
C PRO A 187 25.43 34.90 7.42
N ALA A 188 24.50 34.41 6.60
CA ALA A 188 23.07 34.56 6.85
C ALA A 188 22.64 33.76 8.08
N VAL A 189 23.11 32.51 8.20
CA VAL A 189 22.85 31.66 9.36
C VAL A 189 23.36 32.31 10.64
N GLU A 190 24.60 32.80 10.65
CA GLU A 190 25.20 33.49 11.80
C GLU A 190 24.40 34.75 12.18
N ALA A 191 23.98 35.55 11.20
CA ALA A 191 23.21 36.76 11.43
C ALA A 191 21.80 36.50 11.99
N THR A 192 21.16 35.38 11.63
CA THR A 192 19.78 35.07 12.03
C THR A 192 19.67 34.10 13.20
N ARG A 193 20.78 33.46 13.61
CA ARG A 193 20.80 32.36 14.58
C ARG A 193 20.05 32.69 15.87
N ASP A 194 20.30 33.87 16.42
CA ASP A 194 19.74 34.30 17.70
C ASP A 194 18.24 34.69 17.61
N SER A 195 17.71 34.80 16.38
CA SER A 195 16.30 35.08 16.13
C SER A 195 15.46 33.82 15.85
N VAL A 196 16.10 32.65 15.78
CA VAL A 196 15.43 31.36 15.59
C VAL A 196 15.34 30.65 16.93
N VAL A 197 14.15 30.20 17.29
CA VAL A 197 13.87 29.53 18.56
C VAL A 197 13.35 28.12 18.33
N LYS A 198 13.70 27.23 19.25
CA LYS A 198 13.00 25.96 19.40
C LYS A 198 11.69 26.22 20.13
N ILE A 199 10.63 25.56 19.72
CA ILE A 199 9.33 25.59 20.39
C ILE A 199 9.01 24.17 20.80
N GLU A 200 8.74 23.94 22.08
CA GLU A 200 8.33 22.64 22.60
C GLU A 200 7.09 22.78 23.48
N GLY A 201 6.32 21.70 23.63
CA GLY A 201 5.27 21.66 24.62
C GLY A 201 4.56 20.31 24.69
N GLU A 202 3.89 20.08 25.80
CA GLU A 202 3.07 18.87 25.97
C GLU A 202 1.72 19.03 25.27
N GLY A 203 1.41 18.09 24.37
CA GLY A 203 0.20 18.08 23.58
C GLY A 203 -0.05 16.71 22.95
N CYS A 204 -1.32 16.38 22.66
CA CYS A 204 -1.70 15.17 21.91
C CYS A 204 -1.19 13.83 22.50
N GLY A 205 -0.93 13.76 23.81
CA GLY A 205 -0.42 12.56 24.47
C GLY A 205 1.11 12.40 24.45
N GLY A 206 1.86 13.43 24.08
CA GLY A 206 3.32 13.45 24.08
C GLY A 206 3.94 14.85 24.06
N ILE A 207 5.23 14.93 23.73
CA ILE A 207 5.93 16.19 23.46
C ILE A 207 5.79 16.50 21.97
N VAL A 208 5.37 17.72 21.66
CA VAL A 208 5.33 18.29 20.31
C VAL A 208 6.42 19.32 20.21
N ASP A 209 7.25 19.23 19.18
CA ASP A 209 8.39 20.10 18.94
C ASP A 209 8.39 20.72 17.54
N GLY A 210 9.07 21.87 17.43
CA GLY A 210 9.25 22.54 16.16
C GLY A 210 10.16 23.76 16.27
N SER A 211 10.09 24.62 15.27
CA SER A 211 10.88 25.85 15.22
C SER A 211 9.98 27.07 15.02
N GLY A 212 10.45 28.21 15.47
CA GLY A 212 9.87 29.51 15.17
C GLY A 212 10.96 30.55 15.01
N PHE A 213 10.56 31.77 14.64
CA PHE A 213 11.45 32.91 14.58
C PHE A 213 10.80 34.16 15.16
N VAL A 214 11.61 35.05 15.72
CA VAL A 214 11.15 36.32 16.30
C VAL A 214 10.67 37.23 15.17
N ALA A 215 9.37 37.48 15.11
CA ALA A 215 8.76 38.37 14.11
C ALA A 215 8.62 39.82 14.61
N GLY A 216 8.71 40.03 15.93
CA GLY A 216 8.63 41.33 16.57
C GLY A 216 8.86 41.24 18.08
N LYS A 217 8.87 42.38 18.77
CA LYS A 217 9.11 42.42 20.22
C LYS A 217 8.04 41.61 20.97
N GLY A 218 8.43 40.47 21.54
CA GLY A 218 7.52 39.56 22.24
C GLY A 218 6.66 38.67 21.35
N PHE A 219 6.93 38.63 20.03
CA PHE A 219 6.18 37.82 19.07
C PHE A 219 7.08 36.83 18.34
N VAL A 220 6.69 35.55 18.39
CA VAL A 220 7.33 34.46 17.65
C VAL A 220 6.33 33.94 16.62
N ALA A 221 6.77 33.84 15.36
CA ALA A 221 6.01 33.21 14.29
C ALA A 221 6.41 31.73 14.16
N THR A 222 5.41 30.87 13.99
CA THR A 222 5.59 29.43 13.75
C THR A 222 4.41 28.88 12.95
N ASN A 223 4.51 27.63 12.51
CA ASN A 223 3.42 26.94 11.85
C ASN A 223 2.33 26.55 12.86
N ALA A 224 1.07 26.62 12.43
CA ALA A 224 -0.07 26.26 13.28
C ALA A 224 0.02 24.83 13.83
N HIS A 225 0.56 23.88 13.06
CA HIS A 225 0.70 22.49 13.50
C HIS A 225 1.74 22.31 14.63
N VAL A 226 2.69 23.24 14.78
CA VAL A 226 3.71 23.18 15.84
C VAL A 226 3.12 23.45 17.21
N ILE A 227 2.02 24.23 17.27
CA ILE A 227 1.34 24.60 18.52
C ILE A 227 -0.02 23.94 18.69
N ALA A 228 -0.46 23.13 17.71
CA ALA A 228 -1.75 22.48 17.75
C ALA A 228 -1.82 21.47 18.90
N GLY A 229 -2.78 21.65 19.81
CA GLY A 229 -2.97 20.76 20.96
C GLY A 229 -2.03 21.03 22.14
N ILE A 230 -1.16 22.04 22.06
CA ILE A 230 -0.30 22.49 23.16
C ILE A 230 -0.99 23.62 23.92
N LYS A 231 -1.04 23.54 25.26
CA LYS A 231 -1.64 24.61 26.11
C LYS A 231 -0.68 25.76 26.39
N ALA A 232 0.59 25.44 26.62
CA ALA A 232 1.64 26.41 26.95
C ALA A 232 2.97 25.95 26.34
N PRO A 233 3.36 26.47 25.16
CA PRO A 233 4.66 26.18 24.58
C PRO A 233 5.77 26.88 25.38
N TYR A 234 6.95 26.25 25.46
CA TYR A 234 8.16 26.74 26.10
C TYR A 234 9.40 26.60 25.19
#